data_AF-A0A942AVB2-F1
#
_entry.id   AF-A0A942AVB2-F1
#
_cell.length_a   1.000
_cell.length_b   1.000
_cell.length_c   1.000
_cell.angle_alpha   90.00
_cell.angle_beta   90.00
_cell.angle_gamma   90.00
#
_symmetry.space_group_name_H-M   'P 1'
#
loop_
_entity.id
_entity.type
_entity.pdbx_description
1 polymer ?
#
loop_
_entity_poly.entity_id
_entity_poly.type
_entity_poly.pdbx_seq_one_letter_code
_entity_poly.pdbx_strand_id
1 'polypeptide(L)'
;MSKQESDNLLNAGFIPGIYNFCDHWCEKCRLKSRCLSFVMEKKVEEKKNGNFEEGVFDKNENVWEFLKLFFDSTYEFLEELAKERGMEVEDLYTLENEETDFLEEGDILSEEGDQAESFVEYSDMIKICMIYEALAEECLDAIFGILDEKEWLEKGKEVRTTDRLLDVINWYLDIIQPKVRRALYGYVRRDSFLTPEAWEMECNGSAKVALISIARSERAWKGMRDYCPSLKKDIAHLLVVLNQLKGEIKLCFPQAASFRRPGFDK
;
A
#
# COMPACT_ATOMS: atom_id res chain seq x y z
N MET A 1 5.63 -21.34 -3.16
CA MET A 1 6.19 -21.61 -1.82
C MET A 1 5.98 -23.06 -1.52
N SER A 2 7.02 -23.78 -1.10
CA SER A 2 6.78 -25.10 -0.55
C SER A 2 5.99 -24.96 0.77
N LYS A 3 5.16 -25.95 1.06
CA LYS A 3 4.40 -25.96 2.32
C LYS A 3 5.32 -25.89 3.55
N GLN A 4 6.53 -26.45 3.43
CA GLN A 4 7.52 -26.53 4.50
C GLN A 4 8.12 -25.15 4.84
N GLU A 5 8.45 -24.34 3.84
CA GLU A 5 8.98 -22.98 4.05
C GLU A 5 7.92 -22.07 4.70
N SER A 6 6.67 -22.19 4.25
CA SER A 6 5.54 -21.45 4.84
C SER A 6 5.33 -21.79 6.32
N ASP A 7 5.43 -23.07 6.67
CA ASP A 7 5.30 -23.55 8.05
C ASP A 7 6.48 -23.07 8.92
N ASN A 8 7.71 -23.04 8.39
CA ASN A 8 8.89 -22.50 9.08
C ASN A 8 8.69 -21.03 9.47
N LEU A 9 8.21 -20.21 8.53
CA LEU A 9 7.97 -18.79 8.74
C LEU A 9 6.85 -18.53 9.77
N LEU A 10 5.78 -19.31 9.70
CA LEU A 10 4.68 -19.24 10.67
C LEU A 10 5.16 -19.62 12.06
N ASN A 11 6.00 -20.65 12.19
CA ASN A 11 6.59 -21.09 13.46
C ASN A 11 7.52 -20.01 14.05
N ALA A 12 8.25 -19.31 13.20
CA ALA A 12 9.04 -18.14 13.59
C ALA A 12 8.20 -16.89 13.93
N GLY A 13 6.88 -16.95 13.75
CA GLY A 13 5.93 -15.89 14.10
C GLY A 13 5.67 -14.89 12.99
N PHE A 14 6.25 -15.06 11.80
CA PHE A 14 5.98 -14.25 10.62
C PHE A 14 4.72 -14.72 9.88
N ILE A 15 4.14 -13.84 9.08
CA ILE A 15 3.01 -14.17 8.20
C ILE A 15 3.50 -13.99 6.76
N PRO A 16 3.68 -15.08 5.99
CA PRO A 16 4.07 -14.99 4.59
C PRO A 16 3.08 -14.15 3.77
N GLY A 17 3.60 -13.30 2.88
CA GLY A 17 2.79 -12.48 1.97
C GLY A 17 1.90 -11.42 2.62
N ILE A 18 2.07 -11.11 3.92
CA ILE A 18 1.26 -10.10 4.62
C ILE A 18 1.36 -8.70 4.01
N TYR A 19 2.51 -8.35 3.43
CA TYR A 19 2.77 -7.06 2.82
C TYR A 19 2.13 -6.90 1.43
N ASN A 20 1.89 -8.01 0.70
CA ASN A 20 1.34 -7.97 -0.67
C ASN A 20 -0.05 -7.31 -0.71
N PHE A 21 -0.88 -7.58 0.31
CA PHE A 21 -2.27 -7.13 0.35
C PHE A 21 -2.56 -6.26 1.59
N CYS A 22 -1.62 -5.38 1.93
CA CYS A 22 -1.79 -4.38 2.98
C CYS A 22 -2.07 -2.96 2.42
N ASP A 23 -2.45 -2.04 3.30
CA ASP A 23 -2.68 -0.62 3.02
C ASP A 23 -1.45 0.26 3.32
N HIS A 24 -0.31 -0.38 3.62
CA HIS A 24 0.97 0.23 4.01
C HIS A 24 0.92 1.18 5.22
N TRP A 25 -0.16 1.19 6.01
CA TRP A 25 -0.26 2.06 7.19
C TRP A 25 0.45 1.44 8.40
N CYS A 26 1.77 1.28 8.29
CA CYS A 26 2.61 0.54 9.22
C CYS A 26 2.52 1.06 10.67
N GLU A 27 2.41 2.37 10.88
CA GLU A 27 2.30 3.01 12.19
C GLU A 27 1.06 2.52 12.95
N LYS A 28 -0.05 2.34 12.21
CA LYS A 28 -1.35 1.89 12.74
C LYS A 28 -1.57 0.38 12.56
N CYS A 29 -0.62 -0.36 11.97
CA CYS A 29 -0.75 -1.79 11.71
C CYS A 29 -0.57 -2.64 12.98
N ARG A 30 -1.61 -3.40 13.33
CA ARG A 30 -1.60 -4.32 14.49
C ARG A 30 -0.71 -5.57 14.30
N LEU A 31 -0.31 -5.86 13.06
CA LEU A 31 0.45 -7.06 12.69
C LEU A 31 1.91 -6.75 12.32
N LYS A 32 2.37 -5.51 12.54
CA LYS A 32 3.70 -5.05 12.12
C LYS A 32 4.84 -5.89 12.69
N SER A 33 4.71 -6.44 13.91
CA SER A 33 5.70 -7.36 14.51
C SER A 33 5.75 -8.75 13.87
N ARG A 34 4.77 -9.09 13.03
CA ARG A 34 4.68 -10.34 12.27
C ARG A 34 4.91 -10.13 10.77
N CYS A 35 5.22 -8.90 10.35
CA CYS A 35 5.55 -8.54 8.99
C CYS A 35 7.08 -8.49 8.86
N LEU A 36 7.67 -9.37 8.04
CA LEU A 36 9.12 -9.37 7.87
C LEU A 36 9.59 -8.02 7.31
N SER A 37 8.95 -7.50 6.26
CA SER A 37 9.34 -6.24 5.64
C SER A 37 9.41 -5.07 6.63
N PHE A 38 8.45 -4.97 7.55
CA PHE A 38 8.48 -3.92 8.58
C PHE A 38 9.59 -4.13 9.61
N VAL A 39 9.82 -5.37 10.05
CA VAL A 39 10.88 -5.70 11.01
C VAL A 39 12.26 -5.43 10.40
N MET A 40 12.44 -5.77 9.12
CA MET A 40 13.63 -5.46 8.33
C MET A 40 13.87 -3.95 8.26
N GLU A 41 12.86 -3.19 7.82
CA GLU A 41 12.93 -1.74 7.69
C GLU A 41 13.34 -1.05 9.00
N LYS A 42 12.71 -1.44 10.12
CA LYS A 42 13.02 -0.85 11.44
C LYS A 42 14.45 -1.16 11.90
N LYS A 43 14.94 -2.39 11.69
CA LYS A 43 16.31 -2.75 12.09
C LYS A 43 17.36 -2.09 11.19
N VAL A 44 17.04 -1.81 9.92
CA VAL A 44 17.86 -0.95 9.04
C VAL A 44 17.87 0.51 9.52
N GLU A 45 16.73 1.09 9.88
CA GLU A 45 16.65 2.45 10.45
C GLU A 45 17.46 2.60 11.74
N GLU A 46 17.36 1.63 12.65
CA GLU A 46 18.12 1.60 13.91
C GLU A 46 19.63 1.60 13.68
N LYS A 47 20.12 0.86 12.67
CA LYS A 47 21.54 0.87 12.28
C LYS A 47 21.95 2.18 11.57
N LYS A 48 21.07 2.80 10.77
CA LYS A 48 21.32 4.10 10.12
C LYS A 48 21.48 5.25 11.12
N ASN A 49 20.65 5.29 12.17
CA ASN A 49 20.78 6.30 13.24
C ASN A 49 22.09 6.18 14.04
N GLY A 50 22.86 5.10 13.88
CA GLY A 50 24.18 4.94 14.47
C GLY A 50 25.36 5.37 13.59
N ASN A 51 25.19 5.49 12.26
CA ASN A 51 26.33 5.64 11.31
C ASN A 51 26.03 6.44 10.03
N PHE A 52 24.86 7.07 9.88
CA PHE A 52 24.45 7.77 8.65
C PHE A 52 23.91 9.19 8.92
N GLU A 53 24.57 9.95 9.80
CA GLU A 53 24.38 11.40 9.83
C GLU A 53 25.14 12.05 8.65
N GLU A 54 24.36 12.67 7.76
CA GLU A 54 24.76 13.68 6.76
C GLU A 54 26.04 13.45 5.96
N GLY A 55 25.93 12.74 4.83
CA GLY A 55 26.98 12.75 3.83
C GLY A 55 26.64 12.02 2.55
N VAL A 56 26.80 12.73 1.43
CA VAL A 56 27.04 12.19 0.07
C VAL A 56 25.81 11.82 -0.76
N PHE A 57 25.06 12.84 -1.20
CA PHE A 57 24.64 12.90 -2.60
C PHE A 57 25.67 13.75 -3.36
N ASP A 58 26.86 13.19 -3.59
CA ASP A 58 27.72 13.65 -4.67
C ASP A 58 27.61 12.64 -5.82
N LYS A 59 27.09 13.12 -6.95
CA LYS A 59 26.70 12.30 -8.08
C LYS A 59 27.97 11.85 -8.81
N ASN A 60 28.37 10.59 -8.62
CA ASN A 60 28.71 9.63 -9.70
C ASN A 60 29.70 8.51 -9.31
N GLU A 61 30.27 8.44 -8.11
CA GLU A 61 31.26 7.39 -7.77
C GLU A 61 30.84 6.40 -6.65
N ASN A 62 29.88 6.75 -5.78
CA ASN A 62 29.60 5.95 -4.57
C ASN A 62 28.31 5.12 -4.58
N VAL A 63 27.60 5.04 -5.70
CA VAL A 63 26.33 4.28 -5.78
C VAL A 63 26.57 2.79 -5.52
N TRP A 64 27.65 2.22 -6.09
CA TRP A 64 27.97 0.80 -5.93
C TRP A 64 28.46 0.45 -4.52
N GLU A 65 29.27 1.30 -3.90
CA GLU A 65 29.72 1.10 -2.52
C GLU A 65 28.57 1.25 -1.54
N PHE A 66 27.66 2.21 -1.78
CA PHE A 66 26.43 2.36 -1.02
C PHE A 66 25.51 1.15 -1.15
N LEU A 67 25.28 0.68 -2.38
CA LEU A 67 24.46 -0.52 -2.62
C LEU A 67 25.08 -1.73 -1.93
N LYS A 68 26.39 -1.92 -2.06
CA LYS A 68 27.10 -3.01 -1.39
C LYS A 68 26.94 -2.94 0.13
N LEU A 69 27.17 -1.77 0.73
CA LEU A 69 26.97 -1.57 2.17
C LEU A 69 25.53 -1.85 2.60
N PHE A 70 24.55 -1.45 1.79
CA PHE A 70 23.14 -1.71 2.05
C PHE A 70 22.82 -3.21 1.97
N PHE A 71 23.30 -3.91 0.94
CA PHE A 71 23.10 -5.36 0.79
C PHE A 71 23.81 -6.15 1.90
N ASP A 72 25.07 -5.82 2.21
CA ASP A 72 25.84 -6.46 3.28
C ASP A 72 25.13 -6.26 4.63
N SER A 73 24.68 -5.05 4.93
CA SER A 73 23.92 -4.75 6.15
C SER A 73 22.57 -5.48 6.21
N THR A 74 21.90 -5.63 5.06
CA THR A 74 20.63 -6.36 4.95
C THR A 74 20.84 -7.86 5.15
N TYR A 75 21.92 -8.43 4.60
CA TYR A 75 22.29 -9.83 4.75
C TYR A 75 22.65 -10.17 6.20
N GLU A 76 23.53 -9.38 6.83
CA GLU A 76 23.87 -9.52 8.25
C GLU A 76 22.62 -9.48 9.12
N PHE A 77 21.68 -8.59 8.77
CA PHE A 77 20.43 -8.47 9.49
C PHE A 77 19.53 -9.71 9.34
N LEU A 78 19.43 -10.28 8.14
CA LEU A 78 18.74 -11.55 7.93
C LEU A 78 19.36 -12.67 8.75
N GLU A 79 20.70 -12.74 8.85
CA GLU A 79 21.36 -13.72 9.72
C GLU A 79 21.00 -13.55 11.20
N GLU A 80 21.05 -12.33 11.71
CA GLU A 80 20.70 -12.02 13.10
C GLU A 80 19.25 -12.41 13.39
N LEU A 81 18.33 -12.05 12.49
CA LEU A 81 16.90 -12.33 12.65
C LEU A 81 16.60 -13.83 12.56
N ALA A 82 17.25 -14.53 11.63
CA ALA A 82 17.19 -15.98 11.50
C ALA A 82 17.65 -16.66 12.80
N LYS A 83 18.80 -16.25 13.35
CA LYS A 83 19.33 -16.74 14.63
C LYS A 83 18.40 -16.45 15.81
N GLU A 84 17.86 -15.23 15.91
CA GLU A 84 16.89 -14.82 16.95
C GLU A 84 15.63 -15.69 16.94
N ARG A 85 15.20 -16.11 15.75
CA ARG A 85 13.94 -16.84 15.52
C ARG A 85 14.12 -18.34 15.32
N GLY A 86 15.36 -18.84 15.38
CA GLY A 86 15.68 -20.25 15.19
C GLY A 86 15.40 -20.77 13.77
N MET A 87 15.66 -19.94 12.77
CA MET A 87 15.50 -20.24 11.34
C MET A 87 16.86 -20.27 10.64
N GLU A 88 16.92 -20.87 9.46
CA GLU A 88 18.02 -20.64 8.52
C GLU A 88 17.75 -19.38 7.68
N VAL A 89 18.81 -18.75 7.17
CA VAL A 89 18.70 -17.49 6.42
C VAL A 89 17.97 -17.71 5.09
N GLU A 90 18.18 -18.86 4.47
CA GLU A 90 17.54 -19.30 3.23
C GLU A 90 16.01 -19.40 3.37
N ASP A 91 15.49 -19.72 4.56
CA ASP A 91 14.04 -19.76 4.83
C ASP A 91 13.42 -18.35 4.84
N LEU A 92 14.21 -17.30 5.08
CA LEU A 92 13.74 -15.91 5.00
C LEU A 92 13.75 -15.42 3.54
N TYR A 93 14.69 -15.87 2.72
CA TYR A 93 14.79 -15.52 1.30
C TYR A 93 13.63 -16.04 0.46
N THR A 94 13.02 -17.15 0.84
CA THR A 94 11.88 -17.73 0.12
C THR A 94 10.59 -16.89 0.22
N LEU A 95 10.59 -15.83 1.03
CA LEU A 95 9.51 -14.83 1.08
C LEU A 95 9.44 -13.92 -0.14
N GLU A 96 10.57 -13.65 -0.79
CA GLU A 96 10.65 -12.68 -1.89
C GLU A 96 10.56 -13.35 -3.26
N ASN A 97 11.11 -14.56 -3.41
CA ASN A 97 11.47 -15.14 -4.70
C ASN A 97 10.36 -15.84 -5.51
N GLU A 98 9.11 -15.85 -5.06
CA GLU A 98 8.09 -16.64 -5.78
C GLU A 98 6.99 -15.84 -6.45
N GLU A 99 6.93 -14.52 -6.23
CA GLU A 99 6.03 -13.63 -6.97
C GLU A 99 6.62 -12.23 -7.19
N THR A 100 7.95 -12.06 -7.16
CA THR A 100 8.60 -10.92 -7.83
C THR A 100 8.79 -11.21 -9.32
N ASP A 101 7.70 -11.48 -10.03
CA ASP A 101 7.55 -11.03 -11.42
C ASP A 101 7.12 -9.55 -11.42
N PHE A 102 7.73 -8.77 -10.53
CA PHE A 102 7.59 -7.33 -10.56
C PHE A 102 8.56 -6.82 -11.60
N LEU A 103 8.11 -6.93 -12.85
CA LEU A 103 8.79 -6.49 -14.07
C LEU A 103 10.10 -7.26 -14.30
N GLU A 104 10.07 -8.32 -15.11
CA GLU A 104 11.29 -8.61 -15.88
C GLU A 104 11.64 -7.29 -16.59
N GLU A 105 12.89 -6.82 -16.46
CA GLU A 105 13.31 -5.53 -17.06
C GLU A 105 13.01 -5.44 -18.57
N GLY A 106 12.81 -6.59 -19.23
CA GLY A 106 12.38 -6.68 -20.63
C GLY A 106 10.91 -6.32 -20.89
N ASP A 107 10.04 -6.38 -19.88
CA ASP A 107 8.58 -6.22 -19.99
C ASP A 107 8.14 -4.74 -19.91
N ILE A 108 9.01 -3.85 -19.45
CA ILE A 108 8.78 -2.39 -19.42
C ILE A 108 9.07 -1.77 -20.80
N LEU A 109 9.89 -2.43 -21.63
CA LEU A 109 10.35 -1.94 -22.93
C LEU A 109 9.78 -2.75 -24.11
N SER A 110 8.85 -3.67 -23.85
CA SER A 110 8.18 -4.48 -24.87
C SER A 110 6.90 -3.79 -25.39
N GLU A 111 6.52 -4.06 -26.64
CA GLU A 111 5.24 -3.57 -27.19
C GLU A 111 4.03 -4.07 -26.37
N GLU A 112 4.16 -5.22 -25.71
CA GLU A 112 3.15 -5.81 -24.82
C GLU A 112 3.05 -5.02 -23.49
N GLY A 113 4.18 -4.58 -22.95
CA GLY A 113 4.27 -3.66 -21.81
C GLY A 113 3.57 -2.33 -22.06
N ASP A 114 3.84 -1.72 -23.21
CA ASP A 114 3.22 -0.44 -23.64
C ASP A 114 1.70 -0.56 -23.84
N GLN A 115 1.23 -1.69 -24.36
CA GLN A 115 -0.21 -1.94 -24.51
C GLN A 115 -0.90 -2.12 -23.16
N ALA A 116 -0.26 -2.82 -22.22
CA ALA A 116 -0.77 -2.99 -20.87
C ALA A 116 -0.86 -1.65 -20.14
N GLU A 117 0.19 -0.84 -20.21
CA GLU A 117 0.23 0.52 -19.65
C GLU A 117 -0.92 1.39 -20.18
N SER A 118 -1.08 1.42 -21.50
CA SER A 118 -2.15 2.15 -22.16
C SER A 118 -3.53 1.70 -21.68
N PHE A 119 -3.78 0.38 -21.62
CA PHE A 119 -5.06 -0.14 -21.13
C PHE A 119 -5.36 0.31 -19.70
N VAL A 120 -4.37 0.26 -18.81
CA VAL A 120 -4.54 0.66 -17.41
C VAL A 120 -4.85 2.16 -17.32
N GLU A 121 -4.05 3.00 -17.97
CA GLU A 121 -4.21 4.46 -17.89
C GLU A 121 -5.51 4.97 -18.54
N TYR A 122 -6.01 4.28 -19.58
CA TYR A 122 -7.30 4.61 -20.20
C TYR A 122 -8.51 3.95 -19.54
N SER A 123 -8.31 3.13 -18.50
CA SER A 123 -9.40 2.49 -17.76
C SER A 123 -10.30 3.51 -17.07
N ASP A 124 -11.61 3.27 -17.12
CA ASP A 124 -12.58 4.15 -16.45
C ASP A 124 -12.35 4.18 -14.93
N MET A 125 -11.85 3.09 -14.33
CA MET A 125 -11.49 3.08 -12.91
C MET A 125 -10.37 4.08 -12.59
N ILE A 126 -9.36 4.23 -13.45
CA ILE A 126 -8.27 5.21 -13.25
C ILE A 126 -8.80 6.63 -13.44
N LYS A 127 -9.63 6.88 -14.46
CA LYS A 127 -10.30 8.18 -14.63
C LYS A 127 -11.15 8.56 -13.43
N ILE A 128 -11.89 7.62 -12.85
CA ILE A 128 -12.69 7.85 -11.64
C ILE A 128 -11.77 8.16 -10.45
N CYS A 129 -10.62 7.49 -10.31
CA CYS A 129 -9.63 7.82 -9.28
C CYS A 129 -9.13 9.26 -9.45
N MET A 130 -8.75 9.67 -10.66
CA MET A 130 -8.28 11.04 -10.93
C MET A 130 -9.36 12.09 -10.62
N ILE A 131 -10.63 11.81 -10.94
CA ILE A 131 -11.75 12.71 -10.57
C ILE A 131 -11.91 12.79 -9.06
N TYR A 132 -11.80 11.66 -8.35
CA TYR A 132 -11.85 11.64 -6.89
C TYR A 132 -10.69 12.44 -6.29
N GLU A 133 -9.48 12.26 -6.80
CA GLU A 133 -8.28 12.96 -6.34
C GLU A 133 -8.43 14.48 -6.49
N ALA A 134 -8.79 14.96 -7.68
CA ALA A 134 -8.98 16.38 -7.92
C ALA A 134 -10.06 17.00 -7.01
N LEU A 135 -11.21 16.32 -6.87
CA LEU A 135 -12.27 16.79 -5.98
C LEU A 135 -11.85 16.74 -4.50
N ALA A 136 -11.01 15.77 -4.12
CA ALA A 136 -10.57 15.59 -2.74
C ALA A 136 -9.58 16.68 -2.36
N GLU A 137 -8.63 17.01 -3.25
CA GLU A 137 -7.69 18.12 -3.09
C GLU A 137 -8.42 19.46 -2.92
N GLU A 138 -9.34 19.79 -3.84
CA GLU A 138 -10.14 21.02 -3.72
C GLU A 138 -10.93 21.09 -2.40
N CYS A 139 -11.49 19.94 -1.97
CA CYS A 139 -12.24 19.87 -0.72
C CYS A 139 -11.33 19.98 0.51
N LEU A 140 -10.14 19.37 0.47
CA LEU A 140 -9.14 19.44 1.52
C LEU A 140 -8.62 20.87 1.69
N ASP A 141 -8.29 21.57 0.61
CA ASP A 141 -7.86 22.97 0.66
C ASP A 141 -8.92 23.86 1.33
N ALA A 142 -10.19 23.65 0.98
CA ALA A 142 -11.30 24.37 1.60
C ALA A 142 -11.47 23.99 3.09
N ILE A 143 -11.26 22.73 3.46
CA ILE A 143 -11.29 22.28 4.86
C ILE A 143 -10.16 22.95 5.65
N PHE A 144 -8.93 22.97 5.14
CA PHE A 144 -7.81 23.61 5.80
C PHE A 144 -8.06 25.10 5.99
N GLY A 145 -8.62 25.81 5.00
CA GLY A 145 -9.04 27.20 5.17
C GLY A 145 -10.06 27.39 6.30
N ILE A 146 -11.07 26.51 6.42
CA ILE A 146 -12.08 26.56 7.48
C ILE A 146 -11.47 26.24 8.86
N LEU A 147 -10.56 25.27 8.92
CA LEU A 147 -9.93 24.84 10.16
C LEU A 147 -8.92 25.88 10.65
N ASP A 148 -8.08 26.44 9.77
CA ASP A 148 -7.15 27.52 10.11
C ASP A 148 -7.88 28.75 10.69
N GLU A 149 -9.05 29.09 10.13
CA GLU A 149 -9.92 30.15 10.65
C GLU A 149 -10.54 29.82 12.02
N LYS A 150 -10.74 28.52 12.34
CA LYS A 150 -11.32 28.03 13.60
C LYS A 150 -10.27 27.66 14.66
N GLU A 151 -9.04 27.34 14.28
CA GLU A 151 -8.03 26.69 15.13
C GLU A 151 -7.26 27.63 16.08
N TRP A 152 -7.45 28.94 16.01
CA TRP A 152 -6.74 29.83 16.94
C TRP A 152 -7.27 29.81 18.38
N LEU A 153 -8.34 29.07 18.71
CA LEU A 153 -8.96 29.20 20.04
C LEU A 153 -8.96 27.97 20.96
N GLU A 154 -9.24 26.72 20.57
CA GLU A 154 -9.31 25.65 21.59
C GLU A 154 -8.91 24.27 21.07
N LYS A 155 -7.84 23.67 21.63
CA LYS A 155 -7.46 22.25 21.48
C LYS A 155 -8.49 21.33 22.17
N GLY A 156 -9.75 21.42 21.75
CA GLY A 156 -10.87 20.64 22.27
C GLY A 156 -10.94 19.22 21.71
N LYS A 157 -12.00 18.50 22.07
CA LYS A 157 -12.29 17.13 21.60
C LYS A 157 -12.63 17.07 20.10
N GLU A 158 -13.17 18.16 19.55
CA GLU A 158 -13.54 18.28 18.14
C GLU A 158 -12.31 18.31 17.23
N VAL A 159 -11.28 19.08 17.59
CA VAL A 159 -9.98 19.15 16.87
C VAL A 159 -9.34 17.76 16.74
N ARG A 160 -9.25 17.01 17.86
CA ARG A 160 -8.70 15.63 17.83
C ARG A 160 -9.51 14.68 16.94
N THR A 161 -10.78 14.98 16.71
CA THR A 161 -11.65 14.16 15.86
C THR A 161 -11.44 14.51 14.39
N THR A 162 -11.39 15.80 14.05
CA THR A 162 -11.09 16.27 12.69
C THR A 162 -9.71 15.83 12.24
N ASP A 163 -8.68 15.92 13.09
CA ASP A 163 -7.32 15.46 12.78
C ASP A 163 -7.31 13.98 12.38
N ARG A 164 -8.00 13.13 13.15
CA ARG A 164 -8.09 11.70 12.87
C ARG A 164 -8.84 11.39 11.58
N LEU A 165 -9.81 12.23 11.20
CA LEU A 165 -10.53 12.09 9.95
C LEU A 165 -9.65 12.52 8.78
N LEU A 166 -8.90 13.62 8.91
CA LEU A 166 -7.94 14.10 7.92
C LEU A 166 -6.80 13.10 7.70
N ASP A 167 -6.23 12.54 8.77
CA ASP A 167 -5.27 11.42 8.70
C ASP A 167 -5.77 10.32 7.77
N VAL A 168 -7.03 9.91 7.94
CA VAL A 168 -7.64 8.82 7.18
C VAL A 168 -7.92 9.23 5.75
N ILE A 169 -8.40 10.45 5.52
CA ILE A 169 -8.66 10.98 4.18
C ILE A 169 -7.35 11.03 3.39
N ASN A 170 -6.32 11.71 3.92
CA ASN A 170 -5.03 11.86 3.26
C ASN A 170 -4.38 10.51 3.00
N TRP A 171 -4.37 9.61 4.00
CA TRP A 171 -3.78 8.28 3.80
C TRP A 171 -4.46 7.49 2.68
N TYR A 172 -5.80 7.47 2.63
CA TYR A 172 -6.50 6.70 1.59
C TYR A 172 -6.62 7.42 0.26
N LEU A 173 -6.39 8.73 0.21
CA LEU A 173 -6.21 9.46 -1.05
C LEU A 173 -5.03 8.87 -1.82
N ASP A 174 -3.88 8.70 -1.16
CA ASP A 174 -2.66 8.18 -1.77
C ASP A 174 -2.67 6.66 -2.01
N ILE A 175 -3.56 5.91 -1.35
CA ILE A 175 -3.56 4.44 -1.41
C ILE A 175 -4.56 3.88 -2.44
N ILE A 176 -5.69 4.54 -2.69
CA ILE A 176 -6.77 3.97 -3.52
C ILE A 176 -6.27 3.70 -4.94
N GLN A 177 -5.75 4.72 -5.63
CA GLN A 177 -5.36 4.58 -7.04
C GLN A 177 -4.22 3.57 -7.25
N PRO A 178 -3.11 3.55 -6.47
CA PRO A 178 -2.07 2.54 -6.63
C PRO A 178 -2.60 1.11 -6.49
N LYS A 179 -3.55 0.85 -5.58
CA LYS A 179 -4.14 -0.48 -5.41
C LYS A 179 -5.11 -0.84 -6.55
N VAL A 180 -5.81 0.14 -7.12
CA VAL A 180 -6.62 -0.05 -8.34
C VAL A 180 -5.72 -0.35 -9.54
N ARG A 181 -4.65 0.43 -9.76
CA ARG A 181 -3.66 0.18 -10.81
C ARG A 181 -3.06 -1.21 -10.69
N ARG A 182 -2.60 -1.61 -9.50
CA ARG A 182 -2.02 -2.95 -9.28
C ARG A 182 -3.00 -4.08 -9.63
N ALA A 183 -4.28 -3.93 -9.25
CA ALA A 183 -5.31 -4.89 -9.63
C ALA A 183 -5.51 -4.97 -11.16
N LEU A 184 -5.48 -3.83 -11.84
CA LEU A 184 -5.58 -3.75 -13.30
C LEU A 184 -4.36 -4.33 -14.02
N TYR A 185 -3.13 -4.04 -13.57
CA TYR A 185 -1.94 -4.67 -14.13
C TYR A 185 -1.97 -6.19 -13.98
N GLY A 186 -2.33 -6.69 -12.80
CA GLY A 186 -2.53 -8.12 -12.58
C GLY A 186 -3.59 -8.70 -13.52
N TYR A 187 -4.65 -7.95 -13.82
CA TYR A 187 -5.69 -8.38 -14.76
C TYR A 187 -5.20 -8.48 -16.21
N VAL A 188 -4.48 -7.47 -16.69
CA VAL A 188 -4.02 -7.39 -18.08
C VAL A 188 -2.86 -8.34 -18.35
N ARG A 189 -1.93 -8.44 -17.39
CA ARG A 189 -0.73 -9.28 -17.48
C ARG A 189 -0.98 -10.69 -16.95
N ARG A 190 -2.13 -11.26 -17.30
CA ARG A 190 -2.52 -12.61 -16.85
C ARG A 190 -1.48 -13.66 -17.24
N ASP A 191 -0.93 -13.55 -18.44
CA ASP A 191 -0.01 -14.54 -18.99
C ASP A 191 1.39 -14.46 -18.38
N SER A 192 1.70 -13.39 -17.63
CA SER A 192 2.94 -13.23 -16.87
C SER A 192 2.97 -14.07 -15.59
N PHE A 193 1.84 -14.67 -15.16
CA PHE A 193 1.80 -15.49 -13.95
C PHE A 193 1.99 -16.97 -14.25
N LEU A 194 2.83 -17.65 -13.45
CA LEU A 194 3.11 -19.08 -13.56
C LEU A 194 1.87 -19.97 -13.35
N THR A 195 0.92 -19.52 -12.52
CA THR A 195 -0.32 -20.27 -12.26
C THR A 195 -1.56 -19.37 -12.27
N PRO A 196 -2.75 -19.92 -12.62
CA PRO A 196 -4.01 -19.20 -12.51
C PRO A 196 -4.31 -18.72 -11.10
N GLU A 197 -3.92 -19.48 -10.07
CA GLU A 197 -4.15 -19.13 -8.67
C GLU A 197 -3.33 -17.90 -8.26
N ALA A 198 -2.06 -17.81 -8.66
CA ALA A 198 -1.21 -16.64 -8.41
C ALA A 198 -1.80 -15.37 -9.03
N TRP A 199 -2.24 -15.48 -10.30
CA TRP A 199 -2.93 -14.40 -10.99
C TRP A 199 -4.22 -13.95 -10.28
N GLU A 200 -5.09 -14.91 -9.90
CA GLU A 200 -6.33 -14.61 -9.19
C GLU A 200 -6.06 -13.96 -7.83
N MET A 201 -5.01 -14.40 -7.13
CA MET A 201 -4.60 -13.83 -5.85
C MET A 201 -4.15 -12.37 -6.01
N GLU A 202 -3.33 -12.07 -7.01
CA GLU A 202 -2.77 -10.73 -7.23
C GLU A 202 -3.87 -9.71 -7.53
N CYS A 203 -4.69 -9.96 -8.55
CA CYS A 203 -5.71 -9.01 -8.98
C CYS A 203 -6.83 -8.84 -7.92
N ASN A 204 -7.36 -9.94 -7.36
CA ASN A 204 -8.44 -9.87 -6.37
C ASN A 204 -7.94 -9.37 -5.01
N GLY A 205 -6.69 -9.68 -4.64
CA GLY A 205 -6.09 -9.19 -3.41
C GLY A 205 -5.87 -7.68 -3.43
N SER A 206 -5.32 -7.15 -4.52
CA SER A 206 -5.16 -5.70 -4.72
C SER A 206 -6.51 -4.98 -4.78
N ALA A 207 -7.49 -5.55 -5.50
CA ALA A 207 -8.86 -5.02 -5.55
C ALA A 207 -9.55 -5.03 -4.18
N LYS A 208 -9.33 -6.07 -3.35
CA LYS A 208 -9.83 -6.14 -1.97
C LYS A 208 -9.30 -4.96 -1.14
N VAL A 209 -8.01 -4.66 -1.23
CA VAL A 209 -7.41 -3.53 -0.51
C VAL A 209 -8.04 -2.22 -0.97
N ALA A 210 -8.17 -2.00 -2.29
CA ALA A 210 -8.83 -0.80 -2.82
C ALA A 210 -10.26 -0.63 -2.26
N LEU A 211 -11.06 -1.70 -2.22
CA LEU A 211 -12.42 -1.66 -1.64
C LEU A 211 -12.43 -1.30 -0.15
N ILE A 212 -11.46 -1.80 0.62
CA ILE A 212 -11.32 -1.47 2.05
C ILE A 212 -10.91 -0.01 2.22
N SER A 213 -9.97 0.48 1.40
CA SER A 213 -9.52 1.87 1.38
C SER A 213 -10.66 2.83 1.07
N ILE A 214 -11.46 2.53 0.03
CA ILE A 214 -12.66 3.30 -0.30
C ILE A 214 -13.64 3.32 0.87
N ALA A 215 -13.93 2.17 1.51
CA ALA A 215 -14.84 2.11 2.64
C ALA A 215 -14.34 2.88 3.88
N ARG A 216 -13.02 3.05 4.04
CA ARG A 216 -12.43 3.89 5.10
C ARG A 216 -12.50 5.37 4.75
N SER A 217 -12.15 5.73 3.52
CA SER A 217 -12.28 7.09 3.00
C SER A 217 -13.74 7.58 3.06
N GLU A 218 -14.71 6.78 2.59
CA GLU A 218 -16.15 7.12 2.66
C GLU A 218 -16.61 7.43 4.10
N ARG A 219 -16.15 6.66 5.09
CA ARG A 219 -16.50 6.89 6.50
C ARG A 219 -15.87 8.17 7.03
N ALA A 220 -14.63 8.48 6.64
CA ALA A 220 -13.94 9.68 7.06
C ALA A 220 -14.59 10.94 6.47
N TRP A 221 -14.89 10.94 5.18
CA TRP A 221 -15.64 12.01 4.51
C TRP A 221 -17.03 12.23 5.11
N LYS A 222 -17.77 11.15 5.41
CA LYS A 222 -19.06 11.24 6.12
C LYS A 222 -18.91 11.88 7.49
N GLY A 223 -17.85 11.53 8.23
CA GLY A 223 -17.54 12.13 9.53
C GLY A 223 -17.19 13.62 9.42
N MET A 224 -16.43 14.01 8.38
CA MET A 224 -16.02 15.40 8.17
C MET A 224 -17.19 16.33 7.84
N ARG A 225 -18.26 15.78 7.24
CA ARG A 225 -19.46 16.52 6.85
C ARG A 225 -20.12 17.32 7.97
N ASP A 226 -20.05 16.81 9.21
CA ASP A 226 -20.68 17.47 10.36
C ASP A 226 -19.88 18.69 10.84
N TYR A 227 -18.57 18.72 10.57
CA TYR A 227 -17.66 19.80 10.98
C TYR A 227 -17.53 20.90 9.92
N CYS A 228 -17.83 20.58 8.66
CA CYS A 228 -17.76 21.51 7.52
C CYS A 228 -19.13 21.65 6.81
N PRO A 229 -20.14 22.32 7.42
CA PRO A 229 -21.48 22.43 6.84
C PRO A 229 -21.52 23.09 5.46
N SER A 230 -20.61 24.03 5.18
CA SER A 230 -20.47 24.70 3.88
C SER A 230 -20.09 23.72 2.76
N LEU A 231 -19.32 22.67 3.07
CA LEU A 231 -18.80 21.70 2.11
C LEU A 231 -19.68 20.44 2.00
N LYS A 232 -20.89 20.46 2.57
CA LYS A 232 -21.81 19.30 2.56
C LYS A 232 -22.08 18.74 1.16
N LYS A 233 -22.16 19.63 0.17
CA LYS A 233 -22.41 19.29 -1.23
C LYS A 233 -21.16 18.69 -1.88
N ASP A 234 -19.99 19.28 -1.66
CA ASP A 234 -18.72 18.82 -2.23
C ASP A 234 -18.35 17.44 -1.68
N ILE A 235 -18.50 17.25 -0.37
CA ILE A 235 -18.40 15.94 0.28
C ILE A 235 -19.43 14.94 -0.28
N ALA A 236 -20.63 15.40 -0.67
CA ALA A 236 -21.60 14.51 -1.31
C ALA A 236 -21.10 14.01 -2.67
N HIS A 237 -20.51 14.90 -3.48
CA HIS A 237 -19.97 14.55 -4.79
C HIS A 237 -18.82 13.55 -4.65
N LEU A 238 -17.90 13.77 -3.71
CA LEU A 238 -16.83 12.82 -3.38
C LEU A 238 -17.36 11.41 -3.07
N LEU A 239 -18.40 11.32 -2.24
CA LEU A 239 -19.03 10.05 -1.90
C LEU A 239 -19.71 9.37 -3.09
N VAL A 240 -20.24 10.13 -4.05
CA VAL A 240 -20.81 9.58 -5.29
C VAL A 240 -19.70 8.98 -6.16
N VAL A 241 -18.59 9.70 -6.34
CA VAL A 241 -17.44 9.23 -7.14
C VAL A 241 -16.81 7.99 -6.52
N LEU A 242 -16.59 7.97 -5.20
CA LEU A 242 -16.11 6.78 -4.48
C LEU A 242 -17.07 5.59 -4.61
N ASN A 243 -18.38 5.84 -4.57
CA ASN A 243 -19.36 4.78 -4.74
C ASN A 243 -19.38 4.23 -6.17
N GLN A 244 -19.15 5.08 -7.18
CA GLN A 244 -18.99 4.66 -8.57
C GLN A 244 -17.74 3.79 -8.72
N LEU A 245 -16.58 4.23 -8.21
CA LEU A 245 -15.33 3.47 -8.23
C LEU A 245 -15.50 2.08 -7.60
N LYS A 246 -16.15 2.04 -6.43
CA LYS A 246 -16.48 0.79 -5.72
C LYS A 246 -17.37 -0.14 -6.57
N GLY A 247 -18.26 0.41 -7.38
CA GLY A 247 -19.10 -0.35 -8.32
C GLY A 247 -18.27 -0.98 -9.43
N GLU A 248 -17.44 -0.17 -10.09
CA GLU A 248 -16.56 -0.62 -11.18
C GLU A 248 -15.57 -1.71 -10.71
N ILE A 249 -14.95 -1.52 -9.54
CA ILE A 249 -14.04 -2.53 -8.98
C ILE A 249 -14.76 -3.85 -8.73
N LYS A 250 -16.00 -3.82 -8.20
CA LYS A 250 -16.77 -5.06 -7.95
C LYS A 250 -17.22 -5.74 -9.23
N LEU A 251 -17.48 -4.97 -10.28
CA LEU A 251 -17.84 -5.50 -11.59
C LEU A 251 -16.66 -6.19 -12.26
N CYS A 252 -15.48 -5.54 -12.22
CA CYS A 252 -14.25 -6.06 -12.82
C CYS A 252 -13.64 -7.22 -12.01
N PHE A 253 -13.70 -7.15 -10.67
CA PHE A 253 -13.11 -8.11 -9.75
C PHE A 253 -14.16 -8.72 -8.80
N PRO A 254 -15.05 -9.60 -9.30
CA PRO A 254 -16.17 -10.13 -8.51
C PRO A 254 -15.71 -10.95 -7.30
N GLN A 255 -14.52 -11.57 -7.36
CA GLN A 255 -13.96 -12.38 -6.27
C GLN A 255 -13.15 -11.56 -5.26
N ALA A 256 -12.95 -10.26 -5.48
CA ALA A 256 -12.21 -9.39 -4.58
C ALA A 256 -12.80 -9.41 -3.16
N ALA A 257 -14.13 -9.41 -3.02
CA ALA A 257 -14.76 -9.40 -1.71
C ALA A 257 -14.53 -10.70 -0.91
N SER A 258 -14.38 -11.84 -1.59
CA SER A 258 -14.13 -13.15 -0.97
C SER A 258 -12.65 -13.44 -0.73
N PHE A 259 -11.74 -12.69 -1.37
CA PHE A 259 -10.31 -12.83 -1.15
C PHE A 259 -9.94 -12.66 0.33
N ARG A 260 -9.09 -13.56 0.83
CA ARG A 260 -8.63 -13.60 2.22
C ARG A 260 -7.21 -13.06 2.29
N ARG A 261 -7.05 -11.85 2.81
CA ARG A 261 -5.73 -11.24 2.95
C ARG A 261 -4.92 -11.96 4.04
N PRO A 262 -3.69 -12.39 3.75
CA PRO A 262 -2.83 -13.08 4.73
C PRO A 262 -2.73 -12.31 6.04
N GLY A 263 -3.06 -12.97 7.15
CA GLY A 263 -3.00 -12.39 8.50
C GLY A 263 -4.13 -11.42 8.87
N PHE A 264 -4.72 -10.70 7.92
CA PHE A 264 -5.73 -9.68 8.19
C PHE A 264 -7.15 -10.25 8.32
N ASP A 265 -7.51 -11.18 7.44
CA ASP A 265 -8.88 -11.70 7.30
C ASP A 265 -8.96 -13.16 7.80
N LYS A 266 -10.12 -13.56 8.34
CA LYS A 266 -10.39 -14.89 8.92
C LYS A 266 -11.50 -15.63 8.20
#